data_AF-J3YTC7-F1
#
_entry.id   AF-J3YTC7-F1
#
_cell.length_a   1.000
_cell.length_b   1.000
_cell.length_c   1.000
_cell.angle_alpha   90.00
_cell.angle_beta   90.00
_cell.angle_gamma   90.00
#
_symmetry.space_group_name_H-M   'P 1'
#
loop_
_entity.id
_entity.type
_entity.pdbx_description
1 polymer ?
#
loop_
_entity_poly.entity_id
_entity_poly.type
_entity_poly.pdbx_seq_one_letter_code
_entity_poly.pdbx_strand_id
1 'polypeptide(L)' 'MVDSIDIASQNEEAFRQHVIANHRGEPLPITGRCYNCGELTEGNFCSKECGEDWEKRKFFESQKLRG' A
#
# COMPACT_ATOMS: atom_id res chain seq x y z
N MET A 1 -29.06 -23.26 12.25
CA MET A 1 -27.94 -24.21 12.05
C MET A 1 -27.00 -23.56 11.07
N VAL A 2 -25.84 -23.12 11.55
CA VAL A 2 -24.80 -22.53 10.71
C VAL A 2 -24.02 -23.68 10.08
N ASP A 3 -24.08 -23.80 8.75
CA ASP A 3 -23.29 -24.79 8.03
C ASP A 3 -21.92 -24.20 7.67
N SER A 4 -20.94 -25.06 7.40
CA SER A 4 -19.58 -24.74 6.97
C SER A 4 -19.48 -23.66 5.87
N ILE A 5 -20.46 -23.59 4.97
CA ILE A 5 -20.53 -22.59 3.89
C ILE A 5 -20.78 -21.17 4.42
N ASP A 6 -21.59 -21.02 5.46
CA ASP A 6 -21.91 -19.72 6.06
C ASP A 6 -20.68 -19.10 6.76
N ILE A 7 -19.85 -19.94 7.39
CA ILE A 7 -18.59 -19.54 8.04
C ILE A 7 -17.53 -19.14 7.01
N ALA A 8 -17.47 -19.84 5.86
CA ALA A 8 -16.55 -19.51 4.78
C ALA A 8 -16.88 -18.15 4.16
N SER A 9 -18.18 -17.88 3.95
CA SER A 9 -18.65 -16.61 3.38
C SER A 9 -18.37 -15.44 4.32
N GLN A 10 -18.60 -15.59 5.62
CA GLN A 10 -18.28 -14.57 6.63
C GLN A 10 -16.77 -14.28 6.74
N ASN A 11 -15.91 -15.30 6.65
CA ASN A 11 -14.46 -15.10 6.64
C ASN A 11 -13.99 -14.36 5.40
N GLU A 12 -14.53 -14.71 4.23
CA GLU A 12 -14.17 -14.04 2.99
C GLU A 12 -14.60 -12.56 3.00
N GLU A 13 -15.80 -12.27 3.51
CA GLU A 13 -16.25 -10.89 3.68
C GLU A 13 -15.37 -10.11 4.66
N ALA A 14 -15.06 -10.68 5.83
CA ALA A 14 -14.19 -10.06 6.81
C ALA A 14 -12.78 -9.76 6.25
N PHE A 15 -12.22 -10.70 5.46
CA PHE A 15 -10.92 -10.51 4.80
C PHE A 15 -10.98 -9.39 3.77
N ARG A 16 -12.03 -9.34 2.94
CA ARG A 16 -12.24 -8.27 1.94
C ARG A 16 -12.35 -6.91 2.63
N GLN A 17 -13.15 -6.80 3.69
CA GLN A 17 -13.30 -5.56 4.45
C GLN A 17 -11.96 -5.11 5.06
N HIS A 18 -11.18 -6.04 5.60
CA HIS A 18 -9.87 -5.73 6.18
C HIS A 18 -8.85 -5.26 5.13
N VAL A 19 -8.84 -5.87 3.94
CA VAL A 19 -7.99 -5.43 2.83
C VAL A 19 -8.40 -4.04 2.35
N ILE A 20 -9.70 -3.76 2.21
CA ILE A 20 -10.20 -2.43 1.81
C ILE A 20 -9.86 -1.36 2.86
N ALA A 21 -10.04 -1.67 4.13
CA ALA A 21 -9.76 -0.75 5.23
C ALA A 21 -8.27 -0.38 5.32
N ASN A 22 -7.37 -1.35 5.07
CA ASN A 22 -5.93 -1.13 5.10
C ASN A 22 -5.33 -0.71 3.75
N HIS A 23 -6.11 -0.69 2.67
CA HIS A 23 -5.61 -0.28 1.35
C HIS A 23 -5.21 1.20 1.31
N ARG A 24 -5.73 2.02 2.24
CA ARG A 24 -5.30 3.41 2.40
C ARG A 24 -4.07 3.43 3.29
N GLY A 25 -2.91 3.15 2.70
CA GLY A 25 -1.64 3.44 3.35
C GLY A 25 -1.60 4.87 3.86
N GLU A 26 -0.92 5.10 4.99
CA GLU A 26 -0.80 6.43 5.56
C GLU A 26 -0.20 7.40 4.52
N PRO A 27 -0.75 8.61 4.37
CA PRO A 27 -0.23 9.58 3.43
C PRO A 27 1.22 9.92 3.80
N LEU A 28 2.12 9.87 2.81
CA LEU A 28 3.52 10.22 2.99
C LEU A 28 3.64 11.69 3.43
N PRO A 29 4.32 11.98 4.56
CA PRO A 29 4.50 13.35 5.01
C PRO A 29 5.39 14.13 4.03
N ILE A 30 5.09 15.40 3.79
CA ILE A 30 5.93 16.24 2.92
C ILE A 30 7.19 16.62 3.70
N THR A 31 8.33 16.09 3.28
CA THR A 31 9.65 16.34 3.91
C THR A 31 10.42 17.47 3.23
N GLY A 32 9.89 18.04 2.15
CA GLY A 32 10.58 19.00 1.29
C GLY A 32 11.67 18.35 0.40
N ARG A 33 11.75 17.01 0.39
CA ARG A 33 12.69 16.23 -0.40
C ARG A 33 12.00 15.05 -1.06
N CYS A 34 12.51 14.67 -2.24
CA CYS A 34 11.98 13.58 -3.02
C CYS A 34 12.28 12.25 -2.31
N TYR A 35 11.25 11.43 -2.09
CA TYR A 35 11.40 10.12 -1.45
C TYR A 35 12.21 9.12 -2.29
N ASN A 36 12.39 9.36 -3.60
CA ASN A 36 13.16 8.49 -4.48
C ASN A 36 14.63 8.92 -4.63
N CYS A 37 14.88 10.17 -5.02
CA CYS A 37 16.22 10.67 -5.33
C CYS A 37 16.82 11.62 -4.28
N GLY A 38 16.03 12.12 -3.32
CA GLY A 38 16.49 13.01 -2.25
C GLY A 38 16.63 14.50 -2.61
N GLU A 39 16.32 14.88 -3.85
CA GLU A 39 16.35 16.29 -4.29
C GLU A 39 15.25 17.14 -3.64
N LEU A 40 15.47 18.45 -3.56
CA LEU A 40 14.49 19.41 -3.05
C LEU A 40 13.24 19.42 -3.94
N THR A 41 12.06 19.29 -3.32
CA THR A 41 10.78 19.34 -4.02
C THR A 41 9.69 19.84 -3.08
N GLU A 42 8.69 20.52 -3.65
CA GLU A 42 7.53 21.03 -2.92
C GLU A 42 6.55 19.91 -2.52
N GLY A 43 6.65 18.73 -3.15
CA GLY A 43 5.80 17.58 -2.88
C GLY A 43 6.58 16.39 -2.30
N ASN A 44 6.04 15.18 -2.47
CA ASN A 44 6.71 13.95 -2.09
C ASN A 44 7.74 13.48 -3.14
N PHE A 45 7.57 13.89 -4.40
CA PHE A 45 8.42 13.47 -5.51
C PHE A 45 8.71 14.65 -6.43
N CYS A 46 9.94 14.75 -6.92
CA CYS A 46 10.34 15.81 -7.85
C CYS A 46 9.72 15.65 -9.25
N SER A 47 9.39 14.41 -9.64
CA SER A 47 8.83 14.06 -10.93
C SER A 47 7.92 12.84 -10.83
N LYS A 48 7.03 12.66 -11.81
CA LYS A 48 6.17 11.46 -11.93
C LYS A 48 6.99 10.17 -11.94
N GLU A 49 8.09 10.15 -12.68
CA GLU A 49 8.98 8.97 -12.77
C GLU A 49 9.56 8.58 -11.41
N CYS A 50 9.90 9.55 -10.56
CA CYS A 50 10.38 9.27 -9.20
C CYS A 50 9.29 8.67 -8.29
N GLY A 51 8.03 9.11 -8.46
CA GLY A 51 6.90 8.50 -7.77
C GLY A 51 6.71 7.04 -8.17
N GLU A 52 6.68 6.78 -9.49
CA GLU A 52 6.49 5.42 -10.01
C GLU A 52 7.64 4.46 -9.64
N ASP A 53 8.89 4.95 -9.63
CA ASP A 53 10.04 4.13 -9.20
C ASP A 53 9.96 3.78 -7.71
N TRP A 54 9.61 4.76 -6.87
CA TRP A 54 9.41 4.54 -5.44
C TRP A 54 8.29 3.54 -5.15
N GLU A 55 7.14 3.66 -5.83
CA GLU A 55 6.01 2.75 -5.69
C GLU A 55 6.38 1.32 -6.11
N LYS A 56 7.08 1.16 -7.25
CA LYS A 56 7.57 -0.15 -7.69
C LYS A 56 8.50 -0.76 -6.66
N ARG A 57 9.45 0.00 -6.12
CA ARG A 57 10.37 -0.46 -5.07
C ARG A 57 9.59 -0.94 -3.85
N LYS A 58 8.61 -0.17 -3.38
CA LYS A 58 7.75 -0.56 -2.25
C LYS A 58 6.94 -1.82 -2.54
N PHE A 59 6.42 -1.96 -3.76
CA PHE A 59 5.71 -3.16 -4.19
C PHE A 59 6.62 -4.39 -4.19
N PHE A 60 7.85 -4.29 -4.70
CA PHE A 60 8.83 -5.38 -4.66
C PHE A 60 9.26 -5.72 -3.22
N GLU A 61 9.48 -4.72 -2.37
CA GLU A 61 9.78 -4.93 -0.94
C GLU A 61 8.63 -5.68 -0.24
N SER A 62 7.39 -5.28 -0.48
CA SER A 62 6.19 -5.90 0.09
C SER A 62 6.00 -7.35 -0.39
N GLN A 63 6.29 -7.63 -1.66
CA GLN A 63 6.27 -9.01 -2.18
C GLN A 63 7.36 -9.88 -1.57
N LYS A 64 8.57 -9.35 -1.34
CA LYS A 64 9.66 -10.10 -0.70
C LYS A 64 9.34 -10.46 0.75
N LEU A 65 8.53 -9.66 1.45
CA LEU A 65 8.11 -9.93 2.83
C LEU A 65 7.04 -11.05 2.93
N ARG A 66 6.38 -11.39 1.81
CA ARG A 66 5.31 -12.41 1.74
C ARG A 66 5.78 -13.77 1.24
N GLY A 67 7.04 -13.88 0.81
CA GLY A 67 7.66 -15.10 0.28
C GLY A 67 8.42 -15.89 1.33
#